data_AF-A0A2J0JHX9-F1
#
_entry.id   AF-A0A2J0JHX9-F1
#
_cell.length_a   1.000
_cell.length_b   1.000
_cell.length_c   1.000
_cell.angle_alpha   90.00
_cell.angle_beta   90.00
_cell.angle_gamma   90.00
#
_symmetry.space_group_name_H-M   'P 1'
#
loop_
_entity.id
_entity.type
_entity.pdbx_description
1 polymer ?
#
loop_
_entity_poly.entity_id
_entity_poly.type
_entity_poly.pdbx_seq_one_letter_code
_entity_poly.pdbx_strand_id
1 'polypeptide(L)'
;ALDKENKIPQHKLQFLRYFLDIDIDATAHDALGDVLVLEKLFERLFDKIKKENNFSDKEVYKKMIEISSKPSLMYSFSFGKYTGKTIEDVSKIDRGYLEWFLKTKESEDSEDEDWIYTLKYYLNK
;
A
#
# COMPACT_ATOMS: atom_id res chain seq x y z
N ALA A 1 -4.27 5.17 1.18
CA ALA A 1 -3.03 4.86 0.45
C ALA A 1 -2.46 6.14 -0.15
N LEU A 2 -1.13 6.30 -0.15
CA LEU A 2 -0.45 7.44 -0.78
C LEU A 2 -0.27 7.26 -2.29
N ASP A 3 -0.44 6.02 -2.76
CA ASP A 3 -0.60 5.66 -4.16
C ASP A 3 -1.98 5.04 -4.36
N LYS A 4 -3.00 5.89 -4.52
CA LYS A 4 -4.42 5.46 -4.56
C LYS A 4 -4.76 4.66 -5.83
N GLU A 5 -3.96 4.83 -6.88
CA GLU A 5 -4.18 4.24 -8.21
C GLU A 5 -3.12 3.17 -8.53
N ASN A 6 -2.32 2.75 -7.54
CA ASN A 6 -1.25 1.75 -7.69
C ASN A 6 -0.30 2.05 -8.86
N LYS A 7 0.11 3.31 -9.02
CA LYS A 7 1.03 3.79 -10.06
C LYS A 7 2.48 3.39 -9.81
N ILE A 8 2.85 3.13 -8.56
CA ILE A 8 4.20 2.75 -8.16
C ILE A 8 4.38 1.24 -8.38
N PRO A 9 5.24 0.82 -9.32
CA PRO A 9 5.37 -0.60 -9.66
C PRO A 9 5.99 -1.45 -8.53
N GLN A 10 6.84 -0.84 -7.69
CA GLN A 10 7.55 -1.52 -6.62
C GLN A 10 7.88 -0.57 -5.48
N HIS A 11 7.89 -1.09 -4.25
CA HIS A 11 8.10 -0.30 -3.03
C HIS A 11 9.46 -0.56 -2.35
N LYS A 12 10.43 -1.15 -3.08
CA LYS A 12 11.81 -1.28 -2.58
C LYS A 12 12.43 0.11 -2.42
N LEU A 13 13.12 0.35 -1.32
CA LEU A 13 13.64 1.68 -0.96
C LEU A 13 14.47 2.33 -2.09
N GLN A 14 15.40 1.58 -2.67
CA GLN A 14 16.23 2.07 -3.77
C GLN A 14 15.44 2.30 -5.07
N PHE A 15 14.41 1.50 -5.34
CA PHE A 15 13.50 1.78 -6.46
C PHE A 15 12.77 3.10 -6.22
N LEU A 16 12.23 3.31 -5.01
CA LEU A 16 11.53 4.54 -4.65
C LEU A 16 12.45 5.76 -4.72
N ARG A 17 13.73 5.62 -4.34
CA ARG A 17 14.74 6.68 -4.47
C ARG A 17 14.82 7.19 -5.91
N TYR A 18 15.07 6.29 -6.87
CA TYR A 18 15.18 6.67 -8.28
C TYR A 18 13.84 7.11 -8.87
N PHE A 19 12.75 6.41 -8.54
CA PHE A 19 11.43 6.69 -9.09
C PHE A 19 10.87 8.04 -8.62
N LEU A 20 11.18 8.46 -7.40
CA LEU A 20 10.71 9.71 -6.80
C LEU A 20 11.74 10.85 -6.90
N ASP A 21 12.87 10.60 -7.58
CA ASP A 21 13.96 11.56 -7.76
C ASP A 21 14.49 12.12 -6.41
N ILE A 22 14.70 11.21 -5.45
CA ILE A 22 15.25 11.55 -4.12
C ILE A 22 16.77 11.67 -4.27
N ASP A 23 17.24 12.89 -4.48
CA ASP A 23 18.65 13.22 -4.60
C ASP A 23 19.32 13.26 -3.23
N ILE A 24 20.27 12.35 -3.03
CA ILE A 24 21.05 12.21 -1.81
C ILE A 24 22.48 11.91 -2.22
N ASP A 25 23.38 12.80 -1.80
CA ASP A 25 24.82 12.71 -1.98
C ASP A 25 25.41 11.74 -0.95
N ALA A 26 25.05 10.46 -1.09
CA ALA A 26 25.52 9.37 -0.25
C ALA A 26 25.88 8.17 -1.11
N THR A 27 26.86 7.39 -0.66
CA THR A 27 27.22 6.14 -1.32
C THR A 27 26.01 5.20 -1.25
N ALA A 28 25.51 4.76 -2.41
CA ALA A 28 24.43 3.79 -2.44
C ALA A 28 24.87 2.50 -1.72
N HIS A 29 23.98 1.92 -0.91
CA HIS A 29 24.18 0.66 -0.19
C HIS A 29 25.14 0.71 1.02
N ASP A 30 25.43 1.89 1.56
CA ASP A 30 25.87 1.99 2.96
C ASP A 30 24.65 2.25 3.88
N ALA A 31 24.75 1.82 5.14
CA ALA A 31 23.63 1.90 6.08
C ALA A 31 23.17 3.36 6.32
N LEU A 32 24.08 4.33 6.17
CA LEU A 32 23.78 5.74 6.33
C LEU A 32 22.95 6.27 5.16
N GLY A 33 23.30 5.89 3.93
CA GLY A 33 22.60 6.25 2.71
C GLY A 33 21.16 5.73 2.71
N ASP A 34 20.94 4.49 3.15
CA ASP A 34 19.58 3.95 3.30
C ASP A 34 18.77 4.74 4.35
N VAL A 35 19.38 5.14 5.47
CA VAL A 35 18.73 5.99 6.48
C VAL A 35 18.36 7.37 5.93
N LEU A 36 19.26 8.01 5.18
CA LEU A 36 18.99 9.31 4.55
C LEU A 36 17.87 9.22 3.51
N VAL A 37 17.85 8.16 2.69
CA VAL A 37 16.77 7.92 1.72
C VAL A 37 15.44 7.72 2.44
N LEU A 38 15.44 6.94 3.52
CA LEU A 38 14.24 6.70 4.32
C LEU A 38 13.72 7.98 4.98
N GLU A 39 14.59 8.82 5.53
CA GLU A 39 14.23 10.12 6.12
C GLU A 39 13.59 11.04 5.08
N LYS A 40 14.18 11.18 3.89
CA LYS A 40 13.61 11.99 2.81
C LYS A 40 12.31 11.43 2.26
N LEU A 41 12.19 10.11 2.18
CA LEU A 41 10.93 9.47 1.84
C LEU A 41 9.86 9.79 2.89
N PHE A 42 10.19 9.71 4.18
CA PHE A 42 9.28 10.04 5.28
C PHE A 42 8.80 11.50 5.19
N GLU A 43 9.70 12.46 5.04
CA GLU A 43 9.36 13.90 4.88
C GLU A 43 8.39 14.11 3.71
N ARG A 44 8.66 13.48 2.56
CA ARG A 44 7.80 13.56 1.37
C ARG A 44 6.39 13.00 1.63
N LEU A 45 6.29 11.85 2.30
CA LEU A 45 5.00 11.23 2.63
C LEU A 45 4.23 12.07 3.64
N PHE A 46 4.93 12.60 4.64
CA PHE A 46 4.37 13.50 5.65
C PHE A 46 3.75 14.74 4.99
N ASP A 47 4.52 15.44 4.16
CA ASP A 47 4.06 16.62 3.43
C ASP A 47 2.87 16.33 2.53
N LYS A 48 2.88 15.17 1.86
CA LYS A 48 1.77 14.74 1.01
C LYS A 48 0.48 14.56 1.82
N ILE A 49 0.53 13.85 2.94
CA ILE A 49 -0.63 13.66 3.82
C ILE A 49 -1.12 15.01 4.36
N LYS A 50 -0.18 15.86 4.80
CA LYS A 50 -0.47 17.18 5.35
C LYS A 50 -1.24 18.04 4.35
N LYS A 51 -0.73 18.14 3.11
CA LYS A 51 -1.33 18.93 2.03
C LYS A 51 -2.67 18.38 1.56
N GLU A 52 -2.78 17.07 1.34
CA GLU A 52 -4.01 16.45 0.83
C GLU A 52 -5.20 16.55 1.80
N ASN A 53 -4.94 16.57 3.11
CA ASN A 53 -5.98 16.53 4.14
C ASN A 53 -6.09 17.84 4.94
N ASN A 54 -5.24 18.83 4.65
CA ASN A 54 -5.10 20.08 5.41
C ASN A 54 -4.93 19.84 6.93
N PHE A 55 -4.09 18.87 7.28
CA PHE A 55 -3.87 18.45 8.66
C PHE A 55 -2.79 19.28 9.36
N SER A 56 -2.89 19.37 10.69
CA SER A 56 -1.77 19.73 11.55
C SER A 56 -0.75 18.60 11.64
N ASP A 57 0.47 18.90 12.07
CA ASP A 57 1.54 17.88 12.18
C ASP A 57 1.13 16.70 13.07
N LYS A 58 0.44 16.98 14.18
CA LYS A 58 -0.07 15.94 15.10
C LYS A 58 -1.09 15.02 14.42
N GLU A 59 -1.94 15.56 13.57
CA GLU A 59 -2.93 14.77 12.82
C GLU A 59 -2.27 13.93 11.73
N VAL A 60 -1.22 14.46 11.07
CA VAL A 60 -0.42 13.70 10.10
C VAL A 60 0.22 12.49 10.78
N TYR A 61 0.90 12.67 11.92
CA TYR A 61 1.49 11.55 12.66
C TYR A 61 0.43 10.52 13.07
N LYS A 62 -0.70 10.97 13.61
CA LYS A 62 -1.81 10.07 13.96
C LYS A 62 -2.28 9.28 12.74
N LYS A 63 -2.38 9.92 11.58
CA LYS A 63 -2.81 9.27 10.34
C LYS A 63 -1.77 8.26 9.83
N MET A 64 -0.49 8.59 9.88
CA MET A 64 0.59 7.69 9.48
C MET A 64 0.61 6.44 10.35
N ILE A 65 0.50 6.60 11.68
CA ILE A 65 0.39 5.47 12.62
C ILE A 65 -0.81 4.59 12.27
N GLU A 66 -1.98 5.20 12.06
CA GLU A 66 -3.22 4.48 11.70
C GLU A 66 -3.08 3.70 10.38
N ILE A 67 -2.39 4.25 9.38
CA ILE A 67 -2.14 3.57 8.11
C ILE A 67 -1.19 2.40 8.32
N SER A 68 -0.10 2.59 9.09
CA SER A 68 0.90 1.54 9.34
C SER A 68 0.40 0.43 10.28
N SER A 69 -0.66 0.66 11.03
CA SER A 69 -1.21 -0.32 11.98
C SER A 69 -2.27 -1.24 11.37
N LYS A 70 -2.50 -1.16 10.05
CA LYS A 70 -3.54 -1.93 9.34
C LYS A 70 -2.92 -2.68 8.17
N PRO A 71 -3.44 -3.87 7.81
CA PRO A 71 -3.08 -4.53 6.56
C PRO A 71 -3.33 -3.62 5.35
N SER A 72 -2.57 -3.83 4.29
CA SER A 72 -2.69 -3.06 3.05
C SER A 72 -3.87 -3.56 2.20
N LEU A 73 -4.59 -2.63 1.59
CA LEU A 73 -5.60 -2.97 0.58
C LEU A 73 -4.93 -3.27 -0.75
N MET A 74 -5.15 -4.47 -1.28
CA MET A 74 -4.74 -4.85 -2.62
C MET A 74 -5.62 -4.13 -3.66
N TYR A 75 -4.98 -3.46 -4.63
CA TYR A 75 -5.68 -2.67 -5.64
C TYR A 75 -6.23 -3.53 -6.79
N SER A 76 -5.45 -4.50 -7.26
CA SER A 76 -5.76 -5.34 -8.43
C SER A 76 -5.23 -6.75 -8.26
N PHE A 77 -5.84 -7.72 -8.96
CA PHE A 77 -5.31 -9.07 -9.04
C PHE A 77 -4.06 -9.11 -9.91
N SER A 78 -2.95 -9.63 -9.36
CA SER A 78 -1.72 -9.93 -10.12
C SER A 78 -1.67 -11.38 -10.62
N PHE A 79 -2.70 -12.19 -10.31
CA PHE A 79 -2.78 -13.60 -10.64
C PHE A 79 -4.23 -14.07 -10.83
N GLY A 80 -4.39 -15.29 -11.36
CA GLY A 80 -5.68 -15.97 -11.47
C GLY A 80 -6.62 -15.41 -12.54
N LYS A 81 -7.91 -15.77 -12.42
CA LYS A 81 -8.98 -15.49 -13.41
C LYS A 81 -9.09 -14.01 -13.79
N TYR A 82 -8.86 -13.12 -12.83
CA TYR A 82 -9.08 -11.68 -12.98
C TYR A 82 -7.79 -10.85 -13.01
N THR A 83 -6.68 -11.47 -13.39
CA THR A 83 -5.38 -10.78 -13.53
C THR A 83 -5.52 -9.46 -14.29
N GLY A 84 -4.99 -8.38 -13.72
CA GLY A 84 -5.03 -7.03 -14.27
C GLY A 84 -6.31 -6.23 -13.97
N LYS A 85 -7.36 -6.85 -13.40
CA LYS A 85 -8.57 -6.13 -12.97
C LYS A 85 -8.44 -5.63 -11.53
N THR A 86 -9.05 -4.48 -11.26
CA THR A 86 -9.15 -3.95 -9.90
C THR A 86 -10.07 -4.82 -9.05
N ILE A 87 -9.80 -4.89 -7.75
CA ILE A 87 -10.67 -5.66 -6.84
C ILE A 87 -12.07 -5.04 -6.79
N GLU A 88 -12.15 -3.71 -6.90
CA GLU A 88 -13.40 -2.98 -7.01
C GLU A 88 -14.22 -3.41 -8.24
N ASP A 89 -13.62 -3.50 -9.43
CA ASP A 89 -14.32 -3.96 -10.64
C ASP A 89 -14.81 -5.40 -10.46
N VAL A 90 -13.96 -6.28 -9.93
CA VAL A 90 -14.33 -7.67 -9.67
C VAL A 90 -15.49 -7.76 -8.68
N SER A 91 -15.52 -6.91 -7.65
CA SER A 91 -16.63 -6.86 -6.69
C SER A 91 -17.98 -6.51 -7.33
N LYS A 92 -17.97 -5.76 -8.45
CA LYS A 92 -19.16 -5.35 -9.20
C LYS A 92 -19.59 -6.40 -10.22
N ILE A 93 -18.64 -7.09 -10.87
CA ILE A 93 -18.94 -8.05 -11.95
C ILE A 93 -19.05 -9.51 -11.48
N ASP A 94 -18.34 -9.90 -10.42
CA ASP A 94 -18.30 -11.27 -9.89
C ASP A 94 -18.00 -11.25 -8.39
N ARG A 95 -18.97 -10.75 -7.61
CA ARG A 95 -18.90 -10.76 -6.14
C ARG A 95 -18.73 -12.17 -5.57
N GLY A 96 -19.36 -13.17 -6.19
CA GLY A 96 -19.31 -14.57 -5.75
C GLY A 96 -17.89 -15.14 -5.77
N TYR A 97 -17.08 -14.75 -6.76
CA TYR A 97 -15.66 -15.09 -6.77
C TYR A 97 -14.90 -14.53 -5.56
N LEU A 98 -15.15 -13.27 -5.17
CA LEU A 98 -14.50 -12.69 -3.98
C LEU A 98 -14.94 -13.39 -2.68
N GLU A 99 -16.21 -13.79 -2.58
CA GLU A 99 -16.71 -14.54 -1.43
C GLU A 99 -16.08 -15.94 -1.33
N TRP A 100 -15.96 -16.65 -2.45
CA TRP A 100 -15.22 -17.90 -2.52
C TRP A 100 -13.76 -17.70 -2.11
N PHE A 101 -13.10 -16.69 -2.67
CA PHE A 101 -11.69 -16.43 -2.42
C PHE A 101 -11.43 -16.08 -0.96
N LEU A 102 -12.30 -15.29 -0.33
CA LEU A 102 -12.24 -15.00 1.11
C LEU A 102 -12.33 -16.28 1.93
N LYS A 103 -13.32 -17.14 1.63
CA LYS A 103 -13.50 -18.40 2.35
C LYS A 103 -12.27 -19.30 2.23
N THR A 104 -11.67 -19.38 1.03
CA THR A 104 -10.42 -20.12 0.82
C THR A 104 -9.31 -19.58 1.71
N LYS A 105 -9.08 -18.25 1.71
CA LYS A 105 -8.03 -17.62 2.52
C LYS A 105 -8.22 -17.79 4.02
N GLU A 106 -9.46 -17.71 4.51
CA GLU A 106 -9.79 -17.95 5.91
C GLU A 106 -9.65 -19.43 6.31
N SER A 107 -9.79 -20.37 5.36
CA SER A 107 -9.69 -21.82 5.64
C SER A 107 -8.27 -22.39 5.60
N GLU A 108 -7.34 -21.71 4.93
CA GLU A 108 -5.98 -22.21 4.69
C GLU A 108 -5.01 -21.89 5.85
N ASP A 109 -5.47 -21.38 7.00
CA ASP A 109 -4.61 -20.76 8.03
C ASP A 109 -3.56 -19.82 7.40
N SER A 110 -3.95 -19.14 6.31
CA SER A 110 -3.01 -18.35 5.52
C SER A 110 -2.64 -17.08 6.26
N GLU A 111 -1.34 -16.77 6.31
CA GLU A 111 -0.80 -15.48 6.78
C GLU A 111 -1.11 -14.32 5.81
N ASP A 112 -2.06 -14.49 4.88
CA ASP A 112 -2.44 -13.51 3.86
C ASP A 112 -3.42 -12.46 4.43
N GLU A 113 -3.04 -11.82 5.53
CA GLU A 113 -3.86 -10.83 6.24
C GLU A 113 -4.29 -9.68 5.32
N ASP A 114 -3.43 -9.23 4.41
CA ASP A 114 -3.74 -8.18 3.43
C ASP A 114 -4.88 -8.60 2.49
N TRP A 115 -4.88 -9.85 2.00
CA TRP A 115 -5.95 -10.33 1.13
C TRP A 115 -7.25 -10.49 1.88
N ILE A 116 -7.22 -11.06 3.09
CA ILE A 116 -8.41 -11.20 3.93
C ILE A 116 -9.00 -9.82 4.23
N TYR A 117 -8.17 -8.86 4.62
CA TYR A 117 -8.57 -7.48 4.88
C TYR A 117 -9.18 -6.82 3.64
N THR A 118 -8.52 -6.98 2.48
CA THR A 118 -9.01 -6.44 1.20
C THR A 118 -10.37 -7.02 0.83
N LEU A 119 -10.53 -8.33 0.91
CA LEU A 119 -11.77 -9.00 0.53
C LEU A 119 -12.91 -8.61 1.47
N LYS A 120 -12.67 -8.54 2.78
CA LYS A 120 -13.64 -8.05 3.76
C LYS A 120 -14.06 -6.62 3.48
N TYR A 121 -13.11 -5.74 3.17
CA TYR A 121 -13.39 -4.35 2.81
C TYR A 121 -14.35 -4.25 1.60
N TYR A 122 -14.05 -4.89 0.48
CA TYR A 122 -14.90 -4.83 -0.71
C TYR A 122 -16.21 -5.64 -0.58
N LEU A 123 -16.24 -6.62 0.32
CA LEU A 123 -17.45 -7.39 0.62
C LEU A 123 -18.32 -6.75 1.71
N ASN A 124 -17.89 -5.66 2.36
CA ASN A 124 -18.54 -5.04 3.51
C ASN A 124 -18.77 -6.05 4.66
N LYS A 125 -17.72 -6.79 5.06
CA LYS A 125 -17.73 -7.78 6.14
C LYS A 125 -16.72 -7.45 7.23
#